data_AF-A0A2D6KFM6-F1
#
_entry.id   AF-A0A2D6KFM6-F1
#
_cell.length_a   1.000
_cell.length_b   1.000
_cell.length_c   1.000
_cell.angle_alpha   90.00
_cell.angle_beta   90.00
_cell.angle_gamma   90.00
#
_symmetry.space_group_name_H-M   'P 1'
#
loop_
_entity.id
_entity.type
_entity.pdbx_description
1 polymer ?
#
loop_
_entity_poly.entity_id
_entity_poly.type
_entity_poly.pdbx_seq_one_letter_code
_entity_poly.pdbx_strand_id
1 'polypeptide(L)' 'MAKKRSSALSGVVNLAVWLTGVLVSLAVGFGMTDSVLTVRWIPLVVTQVAGWIVIILTLVSVILAIVDQSR' A
#
# COMPACT_ATOMS: atom_id res chain seq x y z
N MET A 1 10.18 -0.79 37.54
CA MET A 1 9.26 0.08 36.76
C MET A 1 10.07 0.92 35.79
N ALA A 2 10.10 0.57 34.50
CA ALA A 2 10.67 1.42 33.45
C ALA A 2 10.07 1.05 32.08
N LYS A 3 8.78 1.35 31.87
CA LYS A 3 8.07 1.12 30.60
C LYS A 3 7.45 2.43 30.12
N LYS A 4 8.29 3.36 29.60
CA LYS A 4 7.79 4.63 29.03
C LYS A 4 8.60 5.21 27.86
N ARG A 5 9.53 4.45 27.25
CA ARG A 5 10.27 4.86 26.03
C ARG A 5 9.80 4.22 24.71
N SER A 6 8.84 3.28 24.77
CA SER A 6 8.44 2.47 23.60
C SER A 6 7.39 3.13 22.69
N SER A 7 6.67 4.17 23.14
CA SER A 7 5.52 4.75 22.39
C SER A 7 5.92 5.47 21.10
N ALA A 8 6.91 6.38 21.15
CA ALA A 8 7.26 7.20 19.99
C ALA A 8 7.96 6.40 18.90
N LEU A 9 8.88 5.51 19.28
CA LEU A 9 9.57 4.63 18.33
C LEU A 9 8.57 3.68 17.64
N SER A 10 7.61 3.12 18.38
CA SER A 10 6.59 2.24 17.80
C SER A 10 5.69 2.98 16.80
N GLY A 11 5.35 4.26 17.07
CA GLY A 11 4.59 5.09 16.14
C GLY A 11 5.33 5.35 14.82
N VAL A 12 6.63 5.70 14.90
CA VAL A 12 7.46 5.93 13.71
C VAL A 12 7.64 4.65 12.89
N VAL A 13 7.88 3.51 13.55
CA VAL A 13 8.01 2.22 12.85
C VAL A 13 6.69 1.85 12.17
N ASN A 14 5.55 2.05 12.83
CA ASN A 14 4.24 1.75 12.25
C ASN A 14 3.96 2.63 11.01
N LEU A 15 4.30 3.92 11.08
CA LEU A 15 4.20 4.83 9.93
C LEU A 15 5.10 4.39 8.77
N ALA A 16 6.34 4.00 9.07
CA ALA A 16 7.29 3.54 8.05
C ALA A 16 6.80 2.26 7.35
N VAL A 17 6.29 1.30 8.11
CA VAL A 17 5.72 0.05 7.56
C VAL A 17 4.48 0.34 6.72
N TRP A 18 3.56 1.19 7.21
CA TRP A 18 2.38 1.59 6.46
C TRP A 18 2.74 2.28 5.14
N LEU A 19 3.63 3.28 5.19
CA LEU A 19 4.05 4.03 4.01
C LEU A 19 4.75 3.11 2.99
N THR A 20 5.62 2.21 3.47
CA THR A 20 6.28 1.22 2.61
C THR A 20 5.24 0.33 1.92
N GLY A 21 4.23 -0.14 2.67
CA GLY A 21 3.14 -0.95 2.12
C GLY A 21 2.35 -0.23 1.02
N VAL A 22 2.04 1.06 1.23
CA VAL A 22 1.36 1.90 0.23
C VAL A 22 2.22 2.04 -1.02
N LEU A 23 3.49 2.40 -0.88
CA LEU A 23 4.40 2.60 -2.01
C LEU A 23 4.61 1.32 -2.83
N VAL A 24 4.82 0.18 -2.16
CA VAL A 24 4.96 -1.13 -2.83
C VAL A 24 3.68 -1.51 -3.56
N SER A 25 2.51 -1.30 -2.95
CA SER A 25 1.22 -1.62 -3.57
C SER A 25 0.96 -0.78 -4.82
N LEU A 26 1.25 0.53 -4.77
CA LEU A 26 1.14 1.41 -5.94
C LEU A 26 2.15 1.04 -7.03
N ALA A 27 3.40 0.76 -6.67
CA ALA A 27 4.42 0.36 -7.64
C ALA A 27 4.03 -0.93 -8.39
N VAL A 28 3.51 -1.93 -7.66
CA VAL A 28 2.99 -3.17 -8.28
C VAL A 28 1.77 -2.88 -9.14
N GLY A 29 0.82 -2.09 -8.65
CA GLY A 29 -0.38 -1.70 -9.40
C GLY A 29 -0.06 -1.03 -10.73
N PHE A 30 0.78 0.01 -10.72
CA PHE A 30 1.21 0.70 -11.94
C PHE A 30 2.05 -0.18 -12.86
N GLY A 31 2.94 -1.01 -12.29
CA GLY A 31 3.70 -1.97 -13.10
C GLY A 31 2.80 -2.96 -13.83
N MET A 32 1.70 -3.39 -13.21
CA MET A 32 0.71 -4.29 -13.81
C MET A 32 -0.16 -3.59 -14.87
N THR A 33 -0.52 -2.32 -14.69
CA THR A 33 -1.30 -1.56 -15.70
C THR A 33 -0.49 -1.28 -16.96
N ASP A 34 0.78 -0.88 -16.78
CA ASP A 34 1.68 -0.52 -17.89
C ASP A 34 2.33 -1.74 -18.55
N SER A 35 1.95 -2.96 -18.14
CA SER A 35 2.50 -4.23 -18.64
C SER A 35 4.01 -4.40 -18.44
N VAL A 36 4.62 -3.59 -17.56
CA VAL A 36 6.02 -3.73 -17.14
C VAL A 36 6.18 -4.96 -16.24
N LEU A 37 5.17 -5.24 -15.41
CA LEU A 37 5.04 -6.45 -14.59
C LEU A 37 3.97 -7.36 -15.17
N THR A 38 4.41 -8.41 -15.85
CA THR A 38 3.52 -9.47 -16.33
C THR A 38 3.51 -10.64 -15.36
N VAL A 39 2.33 -11.13 -15.00
CA VAL A 39 2.21 -12.36 -14.20
C VAL A 39 2.23 -13.55 -15.15
N ARG A 40 3.27 -14.38 -15.05
CA ARG A 40 3.39 -15.61 -15.83
C ARG A 40 2.13 -16.45 -15.58
N TRP A 41 1.55 -17.00 -16.65
CA TRP A 41 0.30 -17.79 -16.65
C TRP A 41 -1.03 -17.02 -16.58
N ILE A 42 -1.01 -15.69 -16.45
CA ILE A 42 -2.24 -14.87 -16.44
C ILE A 42 -2.33 -14.05 -17.73
N PRO A 43 -3.50 -13.97 -18.39
CA PRO A 43 -3.69 -13.11 -19.55
C PRO A 43 -3.39 -11.64 -19.22
N LEU A 44 -2.84 -10.92 -20.21
CA LEU A 44 -2.41 -9.52 -20.03
C LEU A 44 -3.57 -8.63 -19.56
N VAL A 45 -4.73 -8.77 -20.18
CA VAL A 45 -5.94 -8.00 -19.83
C VAL A 45 -6.33 -8.17 -18.37
N VAL A 46 -6.27 -9.40 -17.85
CA VAL A 46 -6.60 -9.70 -16.45
C VAL A 46 -5.57 -9.08 -15.51
N THR A 47 -4.29 -9.13 -15.88
CA THR A 47 -3.20 -8.50 -15.11
C THR A 47 -3.39 -6.98 -15.04
N GLN A 48 -3.72 -6.33 -16.14
CA GLN A 48 -3.94 -4.87 -16.17
C GLN A 48 -5.16 -4.46 -15.34
N VAL A 49 -6.26 -5.21 -15.42
CA VAL A 49 -7.46 -4.96 -14.60
C VAL A 49 -7.14 -5.13 -13.11
N ALA A 50 -6.40 -6.18 -12.75
CA ALA A 50 -5.95 -6.38 -11.38
C ALA A 50 -5.06 -5.22 -10.88
N GLY A 51 -4.18 -4.69 -11.72
CA GLY A 51 -3.38 -3.49 -11.42
C GLY A 51 -4.25 -2.27 -11.08
N TRP A 52 -5.27 -1.99 -11.89
CA TRP A 52 -6.22 -0.90 -11.62
C TRP A 52 -6.99 -1.08 -10.31
N ILE A 53 -7.40 -2.32 -10.00
CA ILE A 53 -8.07 -2.63 -8.73
C ILE A 53 -7.14 -2.31 -7.55
N VAL A 54 -5.87 -2.72 -7.61
CA VAL A 54 -4.87 -2.45 -6.57
C VAL A 54 -4.67 -0.95 -6.38
N ILE A 55 -4.55 -0.18 -7.45
CA ILE A 55 -4.38 1.28 -7.39
C ILE A 55 -5.58 1.92 -6.67
N ILE A 56 -6.80 1.60 -7.09
CA ILE A 56 -8.02 2.18 -6.52
C ILE A 56 -8.15 1.81 -5.03
N LEU A 57 -7.98 0.53 -4.68
CA LEU A 57 -8.07 0.09 -3.29
C LEU A 57 -6.98 0.72 -2.42
N THR A 58 -5.78 0.92 -2.96
CA THR A 58 -4.69 1.58 -2.23
C THR A 58 -5.01 3.05 -1.97
N LEU A 59 -5.55 3.77 -2.97
CA LEU A 59 -5.99 5.16 -2.80
C LEU A 59 -7.11 5.28 -1.77
N VAL A 60 -8.10 4.39 -1.82
CA VAL A 60 -9.18 4.35 -0.82
C VAL A 60 -8.61 4.07 0.58
N SER A 61 -7.70 3.10 0.72
CA SER A 61 -7.03 2.79 1.98
C SER A 61 -6.29 4.01 2.56
N VAL A 62 -5.56 4.76 1.72
CA VAL A 62 -4.86 5.98 2.15
C VAL A 62 -5.84 7.06 2.60
N ILE A 63 -6.92 7.29 1.85
CA ILE A 63 -7.96 8.27 2.22
C ILE A 63 -8.59 7.89 3.56
N LEU A 64 -8.98 6.62 3.73
CA LEU A 64 -9.57 6.13 4.97
C LEU A 64 -8.61 6.25 6.15
N ALA A 65 -7.32 5.92 5.96
CA ALA A 65 -6.31 6.05 7.00
C ALA A 65 -6.13 7.51 7.46
N ILE A 66 -6.17 8.47 6.53
CA ILE A 66 -6.10 9.90 6.87
C ILE A 66 -7.35 10.33 7.65
N VAL A 67 -8.53 9.88 7.22
CA VAL A 67 -9.80 10.20 7.90
C VAL A 67 -9.84 9.62 9.31
N ASP A 68 -9.39 8.38 9.50
CA ASP A 68 -9.34 7.71 10.80
C ASP A 68 -8.34 8.38 11.75
N GLN A 69 -7.13 8.68 11.25
CA GLN A 69 -6.09 9.37 12.02
C GLN A 69 -6.47 10.80 12.45
N SER A 70 -7.43 11.43 11.74
CA SER A 70 -7.92 12.78 12.04
C SER A 70 -9.05 12.81 13.08
N ARG A 71 -9.59 11.65 13.51
CA ARG A 71 -10.59 11.54 14.58
C ARG A 71 -9.94 11.23 15.92
#